data_AF-A0A3N4LLY4-F1
#
_entry.id   AF-A0A3N4LLY4-F1
#
_cell.length_a   1.000
_cell.length_b   1.000
_cell.length_c   1.000
_cell.angle_alpha   90.00
_cell.angle_beta   90.00
_cell.angle_gamma   90.00
#
_symmetry.space_group_name_H-M   'P 1'
#
loop_
_entity.id
_entity.type
_entity.pdbx_description
1 polymer ?
#
loop_
_entity_poly.entity_id
_entity_poly.type
_entity_poly.pdbx_seq_one_letter_code
_entity_poly.pdbx_strand_id
1 'polypeptide(L)' 'MLPNKRKELSDLERHRICVKRQDPQYADMTYEEFGALFQGSDGRPMARSTISDLLRTRTDCKL' A
#
# COMPACT_ATOMS: atom_id res chain seq x y z
N MET A 1 -10.57 -25.50 7.92
CA MET A 1 -10.25 -24.44 6.94
C MET A 1 -9.35 -23.44 7.62
N LEU A 2 -8.08 -23.30 7.20
CA LEU A 2 -7.20 -22.26 7.74
C LEU A 2 -7.79 -20.90 7.33
N PRO A 3 -8.03 -19.94 8.25
CA PRO A 3 -8.27 -18.59 7.82
C PRO A 3 -6.99 -18.15 7.12
N ASN A 4 -7.12 -17.88 5.84
CA ASN A 4 -6.05 -17.42 4.98
C ASN A 4 -5.60 -16.07 5.54
N LYS A 5 -4.67 -16.07 6.50
CA LYS A 5 -4.11 -14.88 7.14
C LYS A 5 -3.24 -14.17 6.11
N ARG A 6 -3.87 -13.53 5.11
CA ARG A 6 -3.30 -12.34 4.51
C ARG A 6 -3.18 -11.37 5.66
N LYS A 7 -1.96 -11.20 6.17
CA LYS A 7 -1.66 -10.25 7.23
C LYS A 7 -2.10 -8.89 6.70
N GLU A 8 -3.25 -8.41 7.16
CA GLU A 8 -3.79 -7.13 6.76
C GLU A 8 -2.80 -6.04 7.19
N LEU A 9 -2.59 -5.06 6.32
CA LEU A 9 -1.76 -3.91 6.65
C LEU A 9 -2.37 -3.20 7.84
N SER A 10 -1.53 -2.85 8.81
CA SER A 10 -1.92 -2.00 9.92
C SER A 10 -2.31 -0.61 9.42
N ASP A 11 -3.17 0.09 10.16
CA ASP A 11 -3.60 1.45 9.80
C ASP A 11 -2.41 2.40 9.61
N LEU A 12 -1.33 2.21 10.38
CA LEU A 12 -0.10 2.98 10.22
C LEU A 12 0.62 2.70 8.89
N GLU A 13 0.67 1.44 8.44
CA GLU A 13 1.24 1.08 7.14
C GLU A 13 0.40 1.63 6.00
N ARG A 14 -0.93 1.52 6.10
CA ARG A 14 -1.87 2.09 5.13
C ARG A 14 -1.68 3.60 5.03
N HIS A 15 -1.60 4.28 6.17
CA HIS A 15 -1.37 5.72 6.25
C HIS A 15 -0.04 6.13 5.59
N ARG A 16 1.05 5.43 5.90
CA ARG A 16 2.37 5.69 5.30
C ARG A 16 2.37 5.55 3.79
N ILE A 17 1.74 4.51 3.26
CA ILE A 17 1.58 4.29 1.81
C ILE A 17 0.77 5.43 1.20
N CYS A 18 -0.33 5.82 1.84
CA CYS A 18 -1.22 6.87 1.40
C CYS A 18 -0.52 8.24 1.34
N VAL A 19 0.20 8.62 2.41
CA VAL A 19 0.98 9.88 2.48
C VAL A 19 2.12 9.90 1.46
N LYS A 20 2.89 8.80 1.34
CA LYS A 20 3.96 8.71 0.34
C LYS A 20 3.44 8.87 -1.08
N ARG A 21 2.24 8.38 -1.40
CA ARG A 21 1.66 8.57 -2.74
C ARG A 21 1.25 10.01 -3.03
N GLN A 22 1.00 10.82 -2.00
CA GLN A 22 0.70 12.25 -2.16
C GLN A 22 1.96 13.09 -2.37
N ASP A 23 3.14 12.58 -2.02
CA ASP A 23 4.39 13.28 -2.25
C ASP A 23 4.70 13.30 -3.76
N PRO A 24 4.96 14.49 -4.35
CA PRO A 24 5.25 14.64 -5.78
C PRO A 24 6.37 13.72 -6.29
N GLN A 25 7.34 13.37 -5.43
CA GLN A 25 8.44 12.48 -5.79
C GLN A 25 7.95 11.08 -6.21
N TYR A 26 6.82 10.63 -5.67
CA TYR A 26 6.24 9.32 -5.96
C TYR A 26 4.98 9.41 -6.82
N ALA A 27 4.53 10.61 -7.17
CA ALA A 27 3.32 10.84 -7.98
C ALA A 27 3.50 10.32 -9.41
N ASP A 28 4.71 10.51 -9.97
CA ASP A 28 5.05 10.08 -11.34
C ASP A 28 5.40 8.59 -11.43
N MET A 29 5.64 7.92 -10.30
CA MET A 29 5.94 6.49 -10.29
C MET A 29 4.71 5.66 -10.67
N THR A 30 4.94 4.58 -11.43
CA THR A 30 3.91 3.57 -11.68
C THR A 30 3.53 2.85 -10.38
N TYR A 31 2.37 2.19 -10.36
CA TYR A 31 1.97 1.39 -9.21
C TYR A 31 2.92 0.22 -8.93
N GLU A 32 3.60 -0.31 -9.94
CA GLU A 32 4.58 -1.39 -9.77
C GLU A 32 5.86 -0.88 -9.12
N GLU A 33 6.39 0.25 -9.60
CA GLU A 33 7.58 0.89 -9.01
C GLU A 33 7.31 1.36 -7.58
N PHE A 34 6.15 1.99 -7.35
CA PHE A 34 5.74 2.40 -6.01
C PHE A 34 5.53 1.19 -5.10
N GLY A 35 4.94 0.10 -5.61
CA GLY A 35 4.77 -1.15 -4.88
C GLY A 35 6.06 -1.86 -4.53
N ALA A 36 7.11 -1.70 -5.34
CA ALA A 36 8.45 -2.19 -4.99
C ALA A 36 9.05 -1.50 -3.76
N LEU A 37 8.58 -0.30 -3.39
CA LEU A 37 9.02 0.40 -2.18
C LEU A 37 8.42 -0.18 -0.90
N PHE A 38 7.38 -1.01 -1.00
CA PHE A 38 6.71 -1.62 0.14
C PHE A 38 6.71 -3.14 -0.03
N GLN A 39 7.39 -3.83 0.87
CA GLN A 39 7.33 -5.29 0.89
C GLN A 39 6.01 -5.72 1.53
N GLY A 40 5.28 -6.58 0.83
CA GLY A 40 4.19 -7.33 1.39
C GLY A 40 4.68 -8.32 2.45
N SER A 41 3.73 -8.87 3.18
CA SER A 41 3.95 -9.84 4.28
C SER A 41 4.68 -11.12 3.85
N ASP A 42 4.71 -11.39 2.55
CA ASP A 42 5.39 -12.50 1.88
C ASP A 42 6.80 -12.14 1.37
N GLY A 43 7.29 -10.94 1.68
CA GLY A 43 8.59 -10.42 1.22
C GLY A 43 8.61 -10.01 -0.24
N ARG A 44 7.47 -10.09 -0.93
CA ARG A 44 7.34 -9.67 -2.34
C ARG A 44 6.93 -8.21 -2.43
N PRO A 45 7.24 -7.52 -3.55
CA PRO A 45 6.67 -6.21 -3.83
C PRO A 45 5.16 -6.21 -3.64
N MET A 46 4.63 -5.15 -3.04
CA MET A 46 3.20 -5.02 -2.87
C MET A 46 2.52 -4.97 -4.23
N ALA A 47 1.49 -5.80 -4.41
CA ALA A 47 0.77 -5.87 -5.67
C ALA A 47 0.06 -4.54 -5.98
N ARG A 48 0.03 -4.18 -7.27
CA ARG A 48 -0.70 -3.00 -7.77
C ARG A 48 -2.16 -2.97 -7.29
N SER A 49 -2.85 -4.11 -7.24
CA SER A 49 -4.23 -4.21 -6.78
C SER A 49 -4.37 -3.74 -5.33
N THR A 50 -3.48 -4.20 -4.45
CA THR A 50 -3.45 -3.80 -3.03
C THR A 50 -3.26 -2.30 -2.89
N ILE A 51 -2.30 -1.72 -3.63
CA ILE A 51 -2.03 -0.27 -3.59
C ILE A 51 -3.21 0.52 -4.13
N SER A 52 -3.81 0.08 -5.23
CA SER A 52 -5.00 0.71 -5.80
C SER A 52 -6.18 0.67 -4.84
N ASP A 53 -6.39 -0.44 -4.14
CA ASP A 53 -7.46 -0.59 -3.16
C ASP A 53 -7.25 0.34 -1.95
N LEU A 54 -6.01 0.44 -1.45
CA LEU A 54 -5.62 1.35 -0.36
C LEU A 54 -5.81 2.83 -0.72
N LEU A 55 -5.46 3.22 -1.94
CA LEU A 55 -5.58 4.62 -2.36
C LEU A 55 -7.02 4.99 -2.71
N ARG A 56 -7.86 4.01 -3.04
CA ARG A 56 -9.29 4.22 -3.24
C ARG A 56 -9.99 4.54 -1.92
N THR A 57 -9.55 3.94 -0.81
CA THR A 57 -10.00 4.27 0.54
C THR A 57 -9.30 5.54 1.05
N ARG A 58 -9.73 6.69 0.51
CA ARG A 58 -9.17 8.02 0.78
C ARG A 58 -9.15 8.43 2.28
N THR A 59 -9.87 7.71 3.13
CA THR A 59 -9.86 7.85 4.60
C THR A 59 -8.51 7.53 5.22
N ASP A 60 -7.71 6.63 4.65
CA ASP A 60 -6.45 6.19 5.25
C ASP A 60 -5.34 7.27 5.22
N CYS A 61 -5.53 8.31 4.39
CA CYS A 61 -4.63 9.46 4.29
C CYS A 61 -4.85 10.54 5.36
N LYS A 62 -5.92 10.45 6.16
CA LYS A 62 -6.20 11.39 7.26
C LYS A 62 -6.25 10.59 8.56
N LEU A 63 -5.20 10.71 9.37
CA LEU A 63 -5.14 10.14 10.72
C LEU A 63 -6.16 10.83 11.64
#